data_AF-A0A2D5WK95-F1
#
_entry.id   AF-A0A2D5WK95-F1
#
_cell.length_a   1.000
_cell.length_b   1.000
_cell.length_c   1.000
_cell.angle_alpha   90.00
_cell.angle_beta   90.00
_cell.angle_gamma   90.00
#
_symmetry.space_group_name_H-M   'P 1'
#
loop_
_entity.id
_entity.type
_entity.pdbx_description
1 polymer ?
#
loop_
_entity_poly.entity_id
_entity_poly.type
_entity_poly.pdbx_seq_one_letter_code
_entity_poly.pdbx_strand_id
1 'polypeptide(L)'
;MFKNLVKNNYKTAVVATFIFMLFLTNFSTLSMDYLTSSNFIYSFFMYFSLFIIVFDSLKRNKIIGIFLLTTIFFIPPNIFPSYKGLLFPVTYLSFASYLGFIVSRKIFSKWKKDQIL
;
A
#
# COMPACT_ATOMS: atom_id res chain seq x y z
N MET A 1 11.29 10.09 8.05
CA MET A 1 11.13 8.63 7.82
C MET A 1 10.22 8.42 6.63
N PHE A 2 8.95 8.86 6.73
CA PHE A 2 7.99 8.84 5.63
C PHE A 2 8.50 9.51 4.35
N LYS A 3 9.16 10.68 4.44
CA LYS A 3 9.81 11.32 3.28
C LYS A 3 10.78 10.40 2.53
N ASN A 4 11.60 9.63 3.23
CA ASN A 4 12.57 8.71 2.60
C ASN A 4 11.87 7.47 2.03
N LEU A 5 10.85 6.98 2.74
CA LEU A 5 10.02 5.85 2.32
C LEU A 5 9.29 6.17 1.00
N VAL A 6 8.74 7.39 0.85
CA VAL A 6 8.16 7.87 -0.41
C VAL A 6 9.25 8.05 -1.47
N LYS A 7 10.30 8.83 -1.18
CA LYS A 7 11.37 9.15 -2.15
C LYS A 7 12.03 7.90 -2.76
N ASN A 8 12.17 6.83 -2.01
CA ASN A 8 12.86 5.62 -2.47
C ASN A 8 11.97 4.65 -3.25
N ASN A 9 10.65 4.82 -3.20
CA ASN A 9 9.70 3.86 -3.75
C ASN A 9 8.66 4.48 -4.70
N TYR A 10 8.59 5.81 -4.81
CA TYR A 10 7.53 6.49 -5.56
C TYR A 10 7.42 6.04 -7.03
N LYS A 11 8.55 5.92 -7.76
CA LYS A 11 8.52 5.53 -9.18
C LYS A 11 7.86 4.16 -9.37
N THR A 12 8.29 3.17 -8.60
CA THR A 12 7.75 1.81 -8.66
C THR A 12 6.31 1.77 -8.17
N ALA A 13 5.97 2.55 -7.13
CA ALA A 13 4.61 2.65 -6.60
C ALA A 13 3.64 3.27 -7.61
N VAL A 14 4.04 4.31 -8.34
CA VAL A 14 3.22 4.90 -9.42
C VAL A 14 2.90 3.83 -10.46
N VAL A 15 3.93 3.15 -10.98
CA VAL A 15 3.75 2.11 -12.01
C VAL A 15 2.84 0.98 -11.52
N ALA A 16 3.08 0.46 -10.31
CA ALA A 16 2.26 -0.60 -9.73
C ALA A 16 0.81 -0.16 -9.53
N THR A 17 0.58 1.08 -9.10
CA THR A 17 -0.76 1.64 -8.92
C THR A 17 -1.51 1.71 -10.24
N PHE A 18 -0.87 2.23 -11.29
CA PHE A 18 -1.48 2.27 -12.62
C PHE A 18 -1.82 0.87 -13.13
N ILE A 19 -0.88 -0.08 -13.06
CA ILE A 19 -1.11 -1.47 -13.49
C ILE A 19 -2.26 -2.09 -12.70
N PHE A 20 -2.28 -1.91 -11.38
CA PHE A 20 -3.31 -2.48 -10.52
C PHE A 20 -4.69 -1.86 -10.80
N MET A 21 -4.77 -0.55 -10.97
CA MET A 21 -6.04 0.10 -11.31
C MET A 21 -6.54 -0.33 -12.70
N LEU A 22 -5.66 -0.43 -13.69
CA LEU A 22 -6.03 -0.98 -15.00
C LEU A 22 -6.52 -2.43 -14.91
N PHE A 23 -5.92 -3.24 -14.03
CA PHE A 23 -6.39 -4.60 -13.76
C PHE A 23 -7.79 -4.63 -13.13
N LEU A 24 -8.12 -3.65 -12.28
CA LEU A 24 -9.45 -3.55 -11.66
C LEU A 24 -10.53 -2.99 -12.59
N THR A 25 -10.15 -2.18 -13.57
CA THR A 25 -11.08 -1.53 -14.50
C THR A 25 -11.32 -2.40 -15.72
N ASN A 26 -12.59 -2.63 -16.09
CA ASN A 26 -12.90 -3.27 -17.36
C ASN A 26 -12.48 -2.36 -18.53
N PHE A 27 -11.81 -2.91 -19.54
CA PHE A 27 -11.38 -2.13 -20.73
C PHE A 27 -12.54 -1.39 -21.42
N SER A 28 -13.77 -1.93 -21.37
CA SER A 28 -14.97 -1.29 -21.91
C SER A 28 -15.44 -0.05 -21.14
N THR A 29 -14.97 0.13 -19.90
CA THR A 29 -15.30 1.29 -19.04
C THR A 29 -14.20 2.35 -19.01
N LEU A 30 -13.11 2.11 -19.74
CA LEU A 30 -11.96 2.99 -19.77
C LEU A 30 -12.25 4.21 -20.68
N SER A 31 -12.68 5.32 -20.07
CA SER A 31 -12.91 6.60 -20.76
C SER A 31 -12.06 7.71 -20.15
N MET A 32 -11.89 8.80 -20.90
CA MET A 32 -11.15 9.97 -20.40
C MET A 32 -11.86 10.64 -19.20
N ASP A 33 -13.18 10.57 -19.17
CA ASP A 33 -14.00 11.04 -18.05
C ASP A 33 -13.81 10.17 -16.80
N TYR A 34 -13.63 8.85 -16.97
CA TYR A 34 -13.35 7.95 -15.85
C TYR A 34 -11.98 8.25 -15.23
N LEU A 35 -10.94 8.45 -16.05
CA LEU A 35 -9.58 8.73 -15.60
C LEU A 35 -9.45 10.08 -14.85
N THR A 36 -10.32 11.04 -15.16
CA THR A 36 -10.35 12.36 -14.50
C THR A 36 -11.36 12.43 -13.35
N SER A 37 -12.13 11.36 -13.11
CA SER A 37 -13.13 11.32 -12.05
C SER A 37 -12.49 11.37 -10.65
N SER A 38 -13.20 12.00 -9.70
CA SER A 38 -12.79 12.03 -8.29
C SER A 38 -12.60 10.62 -7.71
N ASN A 39 -13.43 9.66 -8.12
CA ASN A 39 -13.34 8.27 -7.67
C ASN A 39 -12.02 7.61 -8.10
N PHE A 40 -11.60 7.84 -9.34
CA PHE A 40 -10.31 7.36 -9.84
C PHE A 40 -9.17 8.00 -9.05
N ILE A 41 -9.20 9.33 -8.85
CA ILE A 41 -8.16 10.06 -8.12
C ILE A 41 -8.03 9.57 -6.68
N TYR A 42 -9.13 9.42 -5.94
CA TYR A 42 -9.10 8.90 -4.56
C TYR A 42 -8.56 7.48 -4.49
N SER A 43 -8.99 6.61 -5.41
CA SER A 43 -8.50 5.24 -5.50
C SER A 43 -7.00 5.20 -5.81
N PHE A 44 -6.55 6.07 -6.72
CA PHE A 44 -5.14 6.20 -7.06
C PHE A 44 -4.31 6.55 -5.83
N PHE A 45 -4.67 7.58 -5.08
CA PHE A 45 -3.91 7.97 -3.88
C PHE A 45 -3.93 6.90 -2.79
N MET A 46 -5.05 6.19 -2.62
CA MET A 46 -5.15 5.07 -1.68
C MET A 46 -4.16 3.96 -2.06
N TYR A 47 -4.27 3.41 -3.28
CA TYR A 47 -3.42 2.30 -3.73
C TYR A 47 -1.95 2.71 -3.83
N PHE A 48 -1.67 3.94 -4.26
CA PHE A 48 -0.32 4.49 -4.28
C PHE A 48 0.33 4.47 -2.90
N SER A 49 -0.40 4.92 -1.87
CA SER A 49 0.09 4.91 -0.49
C SER A 49 0.38 3.49 -0.01
N LEU A 50 -0.50 2.53 -0.33
CA LEU A 50 -0.30 1.12 0.00
C LEU A 50 0.92 0.53 -0.72
N PHE A 51 1.06 0.73 -2.03
CA PHE A 51 2.20 0.22 -2.79
C PHE A 51 3.54 0.80 -2.32
N ILE A 52 3.59 2.06 -1.90
CA ILE A 52 4.80 2.61 -1.28
C ILE A 52 5.20 1.79 -0.05
N ILE A 53 4.25 1.47 0.83
CA ILE A 53 4.49 0.72 2.06
C ILE A 53 4.92 -0.72 1.72
N VAL A 54 4.26 -1.35 0.74
CA VAL A 54 4.63 -2.69 0.25
C VAL A 54 6.06 -2.71 -0.26
N PHE A 55 6.46 -1.76 -1.11
CA PHE A 55 7.82 -1.76 -1.66
C PHE A 55 8.90 -1.46 -0.60
N ASP A 56 8.61 -0.62 0.40
CA ASP A 56 9.51 -0.49 1.56
C ASP A 56 9.61 -1.81 2.33
N SER A 57 8.50 -2.48 2.58
CA SER A 57 8.47 -3.75 3.30
C SER A 57 9.19 -4.89 2.57
N LEU A 58 9.01 -5.02 1.26
CA LEU A 58 9.71 -6.01 0.43
C LEU A 58 11.24 -5.86 0.51
N LYS A 59 11.73 -4.62 0.59
CA LYS A 59 13.17 -4.33 0.75
C LYS A 59 13.69 -4.69 2.14
N ARG A 60 12.86 -4.60 3.19
CA ARG A 60 13.26 -4.91 4.57
C ARG A 60 13.10 -6.37 4.94
N ASN A 61 11.98 -6.97 4.54
CA ASN A 61 11.62 -8.36 4.76
C ASN A 61 10.66 -8.81 3.66
N LYS A 62 11.16 -9.67 2.77
CA LYS A 62 10.40 -10.17 1.61
C LYS A 62 9.08 -10.84 2.01
N ILE A 63 9.06 -11.61 3.11
CA ILE A 63 7.87 -12.35 3.55
C ILE A 63 6.76 -11.37 3.96
N ILE A 64 7.11 -10.38 4.79
CA ILE A 64 6.15 -9.34 5.21
C ILE A 64 5.64 -8.56 3.98
N GLY A 65 6.52 -8.23 3.04
CA GLY A 65 6.10 -7.48 1.86
C GLY A 65 5.22 -8.27 0.91
N ILE A 66 5.46 -9.57 0.72
CA ILE A 66 4.56 -10.45 -0.05
C ILE A 66 3.21 -10.52 0.64
N PHE A 67 3.18 -10.70 1.97
CA PHE A 67 1.93 -10.71 2.73
C PHE A 67 1.13 -9.40 2.55
N LEU A 68 1.77 -8.24 2.75
CA LEU A 68 1.11 -6.94 2.58
C LEU A 68 0.61 -6.75 1.14
N LEU A 69 1.39 -7.15 0.14
CA LEU A 69 0.98 -7.11 -1.26
C LEU A 69 -0.29 -7.93 -1.50
N THR A 70 -0.37 -9.15 -0.97
CA THR A 70 -1.54 -10.01 -1.10
C THR A 70 -2.79 -9.37 -0.50
N THR A 71 -2.65 -8.71 0.66
CA THR A 71 -3.81 -8.07 1.31
C THR A 71 -4.38 -6.89 0.53
N ILE A 72 -3.67 -6.28 -0.41
CA ILE A 72 -4.23 -5.21 -1.27
C ILE A 72 -5.43 -5.72 -2.08
N PHE A 73 -5.41 -6.99 -2.51
CA PHE A 73 -6.50 -7.63 -3.27
C PHE A 73 -7.80 -7.81 -2.46
N PHE A 74 -7.76 -7.59 -1.14
CA PHE A 74 -8.94 -7.67 -0.29
C PHE A 74 -9.78 -6.38 -0.26
N ILE A 75 -9.24 -5.27 -0.77
CA ILE A 75 -9.96 -3.99 -0.85
C ILE A 75 -11.05 -4.03 -1.93
N PRO A 76 -10.75 -4.42 -3.19
CA PRO A 76 -11.75 -4.37 -4.26
C PRO A 76 -12.81 -5.47 -4.08
N PRO A 77 -14.11 -5.13 -4.00
CA PRO A 77 -15.17 -6.11 -3.80
C PRO A 77 -15.34 -7.08 -4.98
N ASN A 78 -14.83 -6.71 -6.16
CA ASN A 78 -14.99 -7.47 -7.40
C ASN A 78 -14.06 -8.68 -7.48
N ILE A 79 -12.94 -8.72 -6.72
CA ILE A 79 -11.97 -9.82 -6.77
C ILE A 79 -12.50 -11.05 -6.01
N PHE A 80 -13.15 -10.84 -4.87
CA PHE A 80 -13.76 -11.90 -4.06
C PHE A 80 -15.26 -11.65 -3.90
N PRO A 81 -16.09 -12.00 -4.91
CA PRO A 81 -17.52 -11.68 -4.91
C PRO A 81 -18.31 -12.28 -3.75
N SER A 82 -17.86 -13.43 -3.22
CA SER A 82 -18.47 -14.08 -2.05
C SER A 82 -18.18 -13.33 -0.74
N TYR A 83 -17.14 -12.50 -0.72
CA TYR A 83 -16.68 -11.73 0.44
C TYR A 83 -16.64 -10.22 0.15
N LYS A 84 -17.49 -9.72 -0.77
CA LYS A 84 -17.53 -8.34 -1.29
C LYS A 84 -17.17 -7.27 -0.25
N GLY A 85 -15.90 -6.87 -0.24
CA GLY A 85 -15.38 -5.85 0.67
C GLY A 85 -15.20 -6.29 2.13
N LEU A 86 -15.73 -7.42 2.58
CA LEU A 86 -15.62 -7.86 3.98
C LEU A 86 -14.18 -8.06 4.45
N LEU A 87 -13.25 -8.29 3.52
CA LEU A 87 -11.83 -8.55 3.80
C LEU A 87 -11.00 -7.26 3.86
N PHE A 88 -11.53 -6.08 3.51
CA PHE A 88 -10.79 -4.82 3.57
C PHE A 88 -10.14 -4.53 4.94
N PRO A 89 -10.75 -4.90 6.10
CA PRO A 89 -10.15 -4.63 7.41
C PRO A 89 -8.80 -5.33 7.60
N VAL A 90 -8.63 -6.51 7.00
CA VAL A 90 -7.36 -7.26 7.04
C VAL A 90 -6.24 -6.42 6.42
N THR A 91 -6.51 -5.74 5.30
CA THR A 91 -5.54 -4.83 4.67
C THR A 91 -5.19 -3.69 5.60
N TYR A 92 -6.16 -2.92 6.11
CA TYR A 92 -5.85 -1.75 6.93
C TYR A 92 -5.15 -2.10 8.24
N LEU A 93 -5.57 -3.18 8.91
CA LEU A 93 -4.91 -3.65 10.14
C LEU A 93 -3.46 -4.08 9.86
N SER A 94 -3.23 -4.85 8.80
CA SER A 94 -1.88 -5.32 8.44
C SER A 94 -0.93 -4.16 8.15
N PHE A 95 -1.40 -3.16 7.41
CA PHE A 95 -0.61 -1.96 7.09
C PHE A 95 -0.35 -1.09 8.31
N ALA A 96 -1.37 -0.88 9.16
CA ALA A 96 -1.22 -0.15 10.41
C ALA A 96 -0.20 -0.84 11.35
N SER A 97 -0.27 -2.16 11.49
CA SER A 97 0.69 -2.95 12.27
C SER A 97 2.11 -2.82 11.73
N TYR A 98 2.29 -2.87 10.41
CA TYR A 98 3.61 -2.70 9.81
C TYR A 98 4.19 -1.30 10.04
N LEU A 99 3.37 -0.24 9.87
CA LEU A 99 3.79 1.13 10.16
C LEU A 99 4.16 1.29 11.64
N GLY A 100 3.34 0.76 12.55
CA GLY A 100 3.63 0.72 13.98
C GLY A 100 4.96 0.03 14.27
N PHE A 101 5.21 -1.13 13.66
CA PHE A 101 6.48 -1.84 13.80
C PHE A 101 7.69 -1.00 13.37
N ILE A 102 7.64 -0.32 12.21
CA ILE A 102 8.76 0.53 11.79
C ILE A 102 8.97 1.68 12.77
N VAL A 103 7.89 2.35 13.19
CA VAL A 103 7.96 3.48 14.12
C VAL A 103 8.57 3.04 15.46
N SER A 104 8.06 1.96 16.04
CA SER A 104 8.57 1.39 17.30
C SER A 104 10.05 1.01 17.19
N ARG A 105 10.46 0.36 16.10
CA ARG A 105 11.87 0.03 15.87
C ARG A 105 12.77 1.26 15.84
N LYS A 106 12.31 2.35 15.22
CA LYS A 106 13.08 3.58 15.13
C LYS A 106 13.21 4.25 16.50
N ILE A 107 12.11 4.33 17.25
CA ILE A 107 12.10 4.90 18.60
C ILE A 107 13.05 4.10 19.49
N PHE A 108 12.94 2.77 19.49
CA PHE A 108 13.80 1.88 20.26
C PHE A 108 15.28 2.04 19.89
N SER A 109 15.60 2.12 18.60
CA SER A 109 16.98 2.33 18.15
C SER A 109 17.54 3.69 18.57
N LYS A 110 16.70 4.73 18.68
CA LYS A 110 17.13 6.04 19.16
C LYS A 110 17.40 5.97 20.67
N TRP A 111 16.42 5.49 21.44
CA TRP A 111 16.56 5.30 22.88
C TRP A 111 17.82 4.51 23.25
N LYS A 112 18.08 3.37 22.57
CA LYS A 112 19.27 2.56 22.83
C LYS A 112 20.58 3.32 22.58
N LYS A 113 20.65 4.20 21.57
CA LYS A 113 21.85 5.01 21.31
C LYS A 113 22.06 6.06 22.38
N ASP A 114 20.98 6.67 22.85
CA ASP A 114 21.00 7.68 23.91
C ASP A 114 21.38 7.09 25.29
N GLN A 115 21.41 5.75 25.44
CA GLN A 115 21.87 5.06 26.66
C GLN A 115 23.35 4.64 26.62
N ILE A 116 23.99 4.69 25.45
CA ILE A 116 25.39 4.25 25.24
C ILE A 116 26.35 5.47 25.15
N LEU A 117 25.80 6.68 25.06
CA LEU A 117 26.48 7.98 25.18
C LEU A 117 26.33 8.51 26.61
#